data_AF-A0A661AD36-F1
#
_entry.id   AF-A0A661AD36-F1
#
_cell.length_a   1.000
_cell.length_b   1.000
_cell.length_c   1.000
_cell.angle_alpha   90.00
_cell.angle_beta   90.00
_cell.angle_gamma   90.00
#
_symmetry.space_group_name_H-M   'P 1'
#
loop_
_entity.id
_entity.type
_entity.pdbx_description
1 polymer ?
#
loop_
_entity_poly.entity_id
_entity_poly.type
_entity_poly.pdbx_seq_one_letter_code
_entity_poly.pdbx_strand_id
1 'polypeptide(L)'
;GYTAGYNMAGFKKEYIGGYGMNSVSFFGISCISVGDIFTEKPHYEILVKEIPEEYVYHKIILENDVVRGAITVGRFINMSAMNRLIRKRVKVGVYKENLLEEKFIFAY
;
A
#
# COMPACT_ATOMS: atom_id res chain seq x y z
N GLY A 1 13.81 -10.28 -11.35
CA GLY A 1 14.25 -11.68 -11.26
C GLY A 1 13.23 -12.65 -11.84
N TYR A 2 12.12 -12.87 -11.13
CA TYR A 2 11.13 -13.92 -11.45
C TYR A 2 10.61 -13.95 -12.90
N THR A 3 10.08 -12.83 -13.43
CA THR A 3 9.58 -12.77 -14.82
C THR A 3 10.69 -13.03 -15.84
N ALA A 4 11.88 -12.45 -15.62
CA ALA A 4 13.04 -12.68 -16.47
C ALA A 4 13.47 -14.17 -16.45
N GLY A 5 13.50 -14.81 -15.28
CA GLY A 5 13.79 -16.23 -15.13
C GLY A 5 12.81 -17.13 -15.91
N TYR A 6 11.51 -16.83 -15.84
CA TYR A 6 10.50 -17.54 -16.65
C TYR A 6 10.77 -17.40 -18.15
N ASN A 7 11.06 -16.18 -18.61
CA ASN A 7 11.37 -15.93 -20.02
C ASN A 7 12.66 -16.62 -20.47
N MET A 8 13.69 -16.67 -19.61
CA MET A 8 14.93 -17.40 -19.90
C MET A 8 14.74 -18.93 -19.94
N ALA A 9 13.79 -19.46 -19.17
CA ALA A 9 13.43 -20.88 -19.19
C ALA A 9 12.52 -21.27 -20.39
N GLY A 10 12.31 -20.37 -21.36
CA GLY A 10 11.53 -20.64 -22.57
C GLY A 10 10.02 -20.43 -22.42
N PHE A 11 9.53 -20.02 -21.25
CA PHE A 11 8.13 -19.63 -21.08
C PHE A 11 7.90 -18.19 -21.55
N LYS A 12 6.67 -17.84 -21.95
CA LYS A 12 6.29 -16.44 -22.20
C LYS A 12 5.57 -15.88 -20.99
N LYS A 13 6.21 -14.95 -20.27
CA LYS A 13 5.62 -14.25 -19.13
C LYS A 13 5.80 -12.75 -19.25
N GLU A 14 4.68 -12.04 -19.28
CA GLU A 14 4.65 -10.58 -19.28
C GLU A 14 5.02 -10.01 -17.90
N TYR A 15 5.78 -8.91 -17.89
CA TYR A 15 5.98 -8.13 -16.68
C TYR A 15 4.85 -7.12 -16.55
N ILE A 16 3.88 -7.43 -15.69
CA ILE A 16 2.69 -6.61 -15.42
C ILE A 16 2.97 -5.30 -14.67
N GLY A 17 4.25 -4.89 -14.58
CA GLY A 17 4.70 -3.82 -13.72
C GLY A 17 4.92 -4.26 -12.27
N GLY A 18 5.61 -3.40 -11.53
CA GLY A 18 5.86 -3.56 -10.11
C GLY A 18 5.95 -2.20 -9.47
N TYR A 19 5.61 -2.14 -8.19
CA TYR A 19 5.79 -0.98 -7.34
C TYR A 19 6.57 -1.41 -6.10
N GLY A 20 7.26 -0.45 -5.48
CA GLY A 20 8.03 -0.72 -4.28
C GLY A 20 7.14 -1.18 -3.13
N MET A 21 7.63 -2.15 -2.37
CA MET A 21 7.19 -2.40 -1.01
C MET A 21 8.45 -2.46 -0.16
N ASN A 22 8.61 -1.51 0.75
CA ASN A 22 9.78 -1.38 1.60
C ASN A 22 9.37 -1.52 3.05
N SER A 23 10.25 -2.12 3.85
CA SER A 23 10.11 -2.20 5.31
C SER A 23 11.42 -1.76 5.94
N VAL A 24 11.33 -0.89 6.93
CA VAL A 24 12.47 -0.44 7.74
C VAL A 24 12.05 -0.46 9.20
N SER A 25 12.93 -0.93 10.08
CA SER A 25 12.69 -0.95 11.51
C SER A 25 13.82 -0.22 12.22
N PHE A 26 13.45 0.70 13.11
CA PHE A 26 14.40 1.50 13.87
C PHE A 26 13.87 1.73 15.28
N PHE A 27 14.72 1.56 16.29
CA PHE A 27 14.35 1.65 17.71
C PHE A 27 13.10 0.82 18.11
N GLY A 28 12.92 -0.36 17.51
CA GLY A 28 11.77 -1.22 17.79
C GLY A 28 10.46 -0.79 17.10
N ILE A 29 10.45 0.35 16.41
CA ILE A 29 9.32 0.83 15.61
C ILE A 29 9.54 0.39 14.18
N SER A 30 8.55 -0.28 13.60
CA SER A 30 8.59 -0.70 12.20
C SER A 30 7.76 0.23 11.33
N CYS A 31 8.28 0.52 10.15
CA CYS A 31 7.64 1.31 9.11
C CYS A 31 7.59 0.48 7.83
N ILE A 32 6.42 0.39 7.22
CA ILE A 32 6.21 -0.26 5.92
C ILE A 32 5.62 0.76 4.96
N SER A 33 6.15 0.79 3.75
CA SER A 33 5.58 1.55 2.63
C SER A 33 5.29 0.62 1.46
N VAL A 34 4.24 0.94 0.71
CA VAL A 34 3.87 0.23 -0.52
C VAL A 34 3.32 1.20 -1.56
N GLY A 35 3.62 0.98 -2.83
CA GLY A 35 3.09 1.80 -3.92
C GLY A 35 3.82 3.13 -4.10
N ASP A 36 3.13 4.10 -4.70
CA ASP A 36 3.60 5.48 -4.85
C ASP A 36 3.15 6.32 -3.65
N ILE A 37 4.09 6.62 -2.77
CA ILE A 37 3.89 7.36 -1.52
C ILE A 37 4.41 8.80 -1.58
N PHE A 38 5.03 9.20 -2.68
CA PHE A 38 5.71 10.49 -2.82
C PHE A 38 4.91 11.46 -3.68
N THR A 39 4.20 10.97 -4.70
CA THR A 39 3.43 11.83 -5.59
C THR A 39 2.16 12.30 -4.90
N GLU A 40 2.07 13.59 -4.63
CA GLU A 40 0.85 14.26 -4.19
C GLU A 40 0.39 15.26 -5.24
N LYS A 41 -0.91 15.22 -5.57
CA LYS A 41 -1.54 16.14 -6.50
C LYS A 41 -2.82 16.71 -5.90
N PRO A 42 -3.29 17.89 -6.31
CA PRO A 42 -4.49 18.52 -5.73
C PRO A 42 -5.77 17.68 -5.80
N HIS A 43 -5.88 16.75 -6.77
CA HIS A 43 -7.04 15.86 -6.94
C HIS A 43 -6.86 14.50 -6.26
N TYR A 44 -5.74 14.28 -5.58
CA TYR A 44 -5.55 13.08 -4.78
C TYR A 44 -6.19 13.28 -3.41
N GLU A 45 -6.79 12.22 -2.90
CA GLU A 45 -7.30 12.19 -1.53
C GLU A 45 -6.26 11.54 -0.62
N ILE A 46 -5.97 12.21 0.49
CA ILE A 46 -4.97 11.76 1.46
C ILE A 46 -5.69 11.43 2.76
N LEU A 47 -5.64 10.16 3.15
CA LEU A 47 -6.16 9.69 4.42
C LEU A 47 -5.00 9.57 5.41
N VAL A 48 -5.15 10.16 6.59
CA VAL A 48 -4.12 10.14 7.64
C VAL A 48 -4.74 9.73 8.96
N LYS A 49 -4.06 8.83 9.67
CA LYS A 49 -4.31 8.52 11.07
C LYS A 49 -3.00 8.62 11.82
N GLU A 50 -2.96 9.47 12.83
CA GLU A 50 -1.79 9.65 13.68
C GLU A 50 -2.19 9.63 15.15
N ILE A 51 -1.41 8.89 15.95
CA ILE A 51 -1.52 8.85 17.41
C ILE A 51 -0.09 8.94 17.94
N PRO A 52 0.45 10.16 18.08
CA PRO A 52 1.86 10.39 18.43
C PRO A 52 2.28 9.71 19.74
N GLU A 53 1.38 9.67 20.73
CA GLU A 53 1.61 9.08 22.05
C GLU A 53 1.83 7.56 21.97
N GLU A 54 1.34 6.91 20.90
CA GLU A 54 1.46 5.48 20.65
C GLU A 54 2.45 5.16 19.51
N TYR A 55 3.15 6.17 18.98
CA TYR A 55 4.03 6.06 17.80
C TYR A 55 3.34 5.47 16.56
N VAL A 56 2.04 5.77 16.40
CA VAL A 56 1.24 5.27 15.28
C VAL A 56 1.11 6.35 14.21
N TYR A 57 1.43 5.99 12.97
CA TYR A 57 1.17 6.82 11.80
C TYR A 57 0.76 5.96 10.61
N HIS A 58 -0.35 6.33 9.98
CA HIS A 58 -0.82 5.74 8.73
C HIS A 58 -1.11 6.86 7.74
N LYS A 59 -0.67 6.67 6.50
CA LYS A 59 -1.01 7.55 5.39
C LYS A 59 -1.37 6.71 4.18
N ILE A 60 -2.48 7.04 3.54
CA ILE A 60 -2.93 6.38 2.31
C ILE A 60 -3.22 7.47 1.28
N ILE A 61 -2.69 7.29 0.07
CA ILE A 61 -2.92 8.20 -1.06
C ILE A 61 -3.87 7.51 -2.04
N LEU A 62 -4.97 8.19 -2.35
CA LEU A 62 -6.00 7.76 -3.29
C LEU A 62 -6.02 8.67 -4.53
N GLU A 63 -6.15 8.07 -5.71
CA GLU A 63 -6.46 8.77 -6.96
C GLU A 63 -7.72 8.14 -7.54
N ASN A 64 -8.81 8.92 -7.67
CA ASN A 64 -10.09 8.46 -8.20
C ASN A 64 -10.61 7.17 -7.50
N ASP A 65 -10.62 7.18 -6.17
CA ASP A 65 -10.94 6.03 -5.30
C ASP A 65 -10.00 4.82 -5.40
N VAL A 66 -8.85 4.93 -6.06
CA VAL A 66 -7.88 3.82 -6.18
C VAL A 66 -6.65 4.11 -5.32
N VAL A 67 -6.25 3.15 -4.50
CA VAL A 67 -5.02 3.23 -3.71
C VAL A 67 -3.80 3.32 -4.62
N ARG A 68 -3.03 4.40 -4.48
CA ARG A 68 -1.72 4.59 -5.13
C ARG A 68 -0.58 4.12 -4.26
N GLY A 69 -0.65 4.43 -2.97
CA GLY A 69 0.36 4.04 -2.00
C GLY A 69 -0.11 4.18 -0.56
N ALA A 70 0.59 3.50 0.34
CA ALA A 70 0.32 3.54 1.77
C ALA A 70 1.63 3.48 2.58
N ILE A 71 1.63 4.15 3.73
CA ILE A 71 2.67 4.10 4.77
C ILE A 71 2.00 3.69 6.07
N THR A 72 2.64 2.81 6.84
CA THR A 72 2.22 2.44 8.19
C THR A 72 3.44 2.43 9.11
N VAL A 73 3.30 2.96 10.33
CA VAL A 73 4.33 3.07 11.36
C VAL A 73 3.74 2.62 12.70
N GLY A 74 4.54 1.88 13.47
CA GLY A 74 4.18 1.44 14.82
C GLY A 74 3.22 0.26 14.78
N ARG A 75 1.92 0.53 14.77
CA ARG A 75 0.89 -0.48 14.51
C ARG A 75 0.69 -0.66 13.01
N PHE A 76 0.22 -1.84 12.60
CA PHE A 76 0.06 -2.14 11.20
C PHE A 76 -1.41 -2.18 10.81
N ILE A 77 -1.76 -1.37 9.81
CA ILE A 77 -2.93 -1.64 8.98
C ILE A 77 -2.65 -2.86 8.09
N ASN A 78 -3.69 -3.42 7.48
CA ASN A 78 -3.55 -4.60 6.64
C ASN A 78 -2.80 -4.30 5.32
N MET A 79 -1.46 -4.35 5.37
CA MET A 79 -0.60 -4.08 4.21
C MET A 79 -0.76 -5.09 3.08
N SER A 80 -1.25 -6.30 3.39
CA SER A 80 -1.60 -7.29 2.37
C SER A 80 -2.84 -6.88 1.57
N ALA A 81 -3.83 -6.27 2.23
CA ALA A 81 -4.99 -5.67 1.59
C ALA A 81 -4.59 -4.46 0.75
N MET A 82 -3.76 -3.55 1.29
CA MET A 82 -3.24 -2.39 0.53
C MET A 82 -2.52 -2.82 -0.74
N ASN A 83 -1.61 -3.80 -0.63
CA ASN A 83 -0.90 -4.37 -1.77
C ASN A 83 -1.87 -4.95 -2.80
N ARG A 84 -2.96 -5.59 -2.36
CA ARG A 84 -3.96 -6.15 -3.28
C ARG A 84 -4.76 -5.08 -3.99
N LEU A 85 -5.19 -4.04 -3.27
CA LEU A 85 -5.93 -2.90 -3.81
C LEU A 85 -5.10 -2.16 -4.88
N ILE A 86 -3.81 -1.92 -4.62
CA ILE A 86 -2.89 -1.29 -5.59
C ILE A 86 -2.72 -2.17 -6.83
N ARG A 87 -2.42 -3.47 -6.65
CA ARG A 87 -2.26 -4.43 -7.77
C ARG A 87 -3.49 -4.53 -8.65
N LYS A 88 -4.68 -4.65 -8.03
CA LYS A 88 -5.95 -4.86 -8.74
C LYS A 88 -6.62 -3.54 -9.16
N ARG A 89 -6.10 -2.38 -8.75
CA ARG A 89 -6.67 -1.04 -8.99
C ARG A 89 -8.16 -0.96 -8.61
N VAL A 90 -8.50 -1.51 -7.45
CA VAL A 90 -9.89 -1.56 -6.98
C VAL A 90 -10.32 -0.19 -6.47
N LYS A 91 -11.52 0.24 -6.85
CA LYS A 91 -12.15 1.44 -6.27
C LYS A 91 -12.66 1.15 -4.86
N VAL A 92 -12.18 1.90 -3.87
CA VAL A 92 -12.55 1.72 -2.46
C VAL A 92 -13.86 2.40 -2.10
N GLY A 93 -14.24 3.46 -2.83
CA GLY A 93 -15.50 4.18 -2.68
C GLY A 93 -15.82 4.52 -1.22
N VAL A 94 -16.99 4.07 -0.75
CA VAL A 94 -17.48 4.34 0.61
C VAL A 94 -16.63 3.72 1.73
N TYR A 95 -15.77 2.74 1.41
CA TYR A 95 -14.94 2.03 2.39
C TYR A 95 -13.57 2.68 2.62
N LYS A 96 -13.31 3.85 2.03
CA LYS A 96 -12.02 4.54 2.10
C LYS A 96 -11.55 4.80 3.53
N GLU A 97 -12.45 5.21 4.43
CA GLU A 97 -12.10 5.48 5.83
C GLU A 97 -11.70 4.20 6.59
N ASN A 98 -12.32 3.06 6.25
CA ASN A 98 -11.99 1.79 6.88
C ASN A 98 -10.57 1.32 6.56
N LEU A 99 -9.92 1.85 5.51
CA LEU A 99 -8.56 1.47 5.14
C LEU A 99 -7.53 1.80 6.24
N LEU A 100 -7.83 2.76 7.12
CA LEU A 100 -7.01 3.16 8.26
C LEU A 100 -7.22 2.27 9.49
N GLU A 101 -8.12 1.28 9.43
CA GLU A 101 -8.39 0.35 10.51
C GLU A 101 -7.49 -0.89 10.44
N GLU A 102 -6.96 -1.32 11.58
CA GLU A 102 -6.10 -2.51 11.69
C GLU A 102 -6.81 -3.79 11.23
N LYS A 103 -8.12 -3.87 11.48
CA LYS A 103 -8.96 -5.03 11.18
C LYS A 103 -9.56 -5.01 9.77
N PHE A 104 -9.16 -4.04 8.93
CA PHE A 104 -9.66 -4.00 7.57
C PHE A 104 -9.27 -5.28 6.81
N ILE A 105 -10.28 -5.97 6.27
CA ILE A 105 -10.11 -7.16 5.45
C ILE A 105 -10.72 -6.88 4.09
N PHE A 106 -9.93 -7.08 3.05
CA PHE A 106 -10.40 -7.05 1.68
C PHE A 106 -10.52 -8.48 1.13
N ALA A 107 -11.73 -9.02 1.14
CA ALA A 107 -12.05 -10.35 0.63
C ALA A 107 -12.72 -10.23 -0.76
N TYR A 108 -11.90 -10.34 -1.82
CA TYR A 108 -12.35 -10.47 -3.21
C TYR A 108 -11.27 -11.09 -4.10
#